data_AF-A0A3Q2P8I0-F1
#
_entry.id   AF-A0A3Q2P8I0-F1
#
_cell.length_a   1.000
_cell.length_b   1.000
_cell.length_c   1.000
_cell.angle_alpha   90.00
_cell.angle_beta   90.00
_cell.angle_gamma   90.00
#
_symmetry.space_group_name_H-M   'P 1'
#
loop_
_entity.id
_entity.type
_entity.pdbx_description
1 polymer ?
#
loop_
_entity_poly.entity_id
_entity_poly.type
_entity_poly.pdbx_seq_one_letter_code
_entity_poly.pdbx_strand_id
1 'polypeptide(L)'
;MASSMNGMFPGQQPPGGHPVGGPPGPSQPSFPGTAPRVPGNNTLVDELEASFEACFSSLVSQDYVNGTDQEEIRTGVDQCIQKFLDVARQTECFFLQKRLQLSVQKPEQVLKEDLSDLRNELQRKEMLVQKHLGKLHHWQQVLEDVSGQHRKPTDLPPPGPLAFLEQASASLPPAPLKPS
;
A
#
# COMPACT_ATOMS: atom_id res chain seq x y z
N MET A 1 -57.48 3.51 -37.41
CA MET A 1 -57.65 2.44 -38.41
C MET A 1 -57.54 1.10 -37.68
N ALA A 2 -58.56 0.24 -37.82
CA ALA A 2 -58.70 -1.22 -37.56
C ALA A 2 -57.93 -1.85 -36.37
N SER A 3 -58.59 -2.39 -35.33
CA SER A 3 -59.20 -3.76 -35.22
C SER A 3 -58.13 -4.87 -35.31
N SER A 4 -58.00 -5.85 -34.40
CA SER A 4 -59.03 -6.80 -33.93
C SER A 4 -58.55 -7.62 -32.71
N MET A 5 -59.53 -8.18 -32.00
CA MET A 5 -59.45 -8.98 -30.77
C MET A 5 -59.27 -10.50 -31.04
N ASN A 6 -59.09 -11.24 -29.93
CA ASN A 6 -59.53 -12.62 -29.62
C ASN A 6 -58.55 -13.81 -29.74
N GLY A 7 -58.38 -14.49 -28.60
CA GLY A 7 -57.95 -15.89 -28.50
C GLY A 7 -57.76 -16.32 -27.03
N MET A 8 -58.69 -17.11 -26.50
CA MET A 8 -58.90 -17.45 -25.08
C MET A 8 -58.61 -18.95 -24.83
N PHE A 9 -57.71 -19.29 -23.87
CA PHE A 9 -57.64 -20.49 -22.98
C PHE A 9 -57.76 -21.95 -23.54
N PRO A 10 -57.48 -23.02 -22.75
CA PRO A 10 -56.26 -23.45 -22.03
C PRO A 10 -55.82 -24.89 -22.39
N GLY A 11 -54.63 -25.36 -21.97
CA GLY A 11 -54.36 -26.81 -22.00
C GLY A 11 -52.94 -27.28 -21.72
N GLN A 12 -52.79 -27.92 -20.55
CA GLN A 12 -51.97 -29.11 -20.23
C GLN A 12 -50.47 -29.19 -20.57
N GLN A 13 -49.70 -29.55 -19.53
CA GLN A 13 -48.37 -30.17 -19.50
C GLN A 13 -48.55 -31.68 -19.17
N PRO A 14 -47.52 -32.58 -19.06
CA PRO A 14 -46.30 -32.99 -19.81
C PRO A 14 -46.44 -34.50 -20.29
N PRO A 15 -45.43 -35.40 -20.59
CA PRO A 15 -43.96 -35.38 -20.36
C PRO A 15 -43.01 -35.98 -21.45
N GLY A 16 -41.70 -35.72 -21.30
CA GLY A 16 -40.62 -36.68 -21.58
C GLY A 16 -39.89 -36.61 -22.95
N GLY A 17 -38.57 -36.45 -22.91
CA GLY A 17 -37.65 -36.68 -24.04
C GLY A 17 -36.20 -36.26 -23.73
N HIS A 18 -35.28 -37.22 -23.62
CA HIS A 18 -33.84 -37.03 -23.35
C HIS A 18 -33.05 -36.66 -24.64
N PRO A 19 -31.69 -36.62 -24.66
CA PRO A 19 -30.90 -35.45 -25.01
C PRO A 19 -30.32 -35.49 -26.44
N VAL A 20 -30.15 -34.34 -27.08
CA VAL A 20 -29.28 -34.23 -28.27
C VAL A 20 -27.91 -33.75 -27.81
N GLY A 21 -26.92 -34.63 -27.97
CA GLY A 21 -25.51 -34.36 -27.68
C GLY A 21 -24.90 -33.37 -28.67
N GLY A 22 -24.37 -32.28 -28.15
CA GLY A 22 -23.40 -31.42 -28.81
C GLY A 22 -21.95 -31.80 -28.45
N PRO A 23 -20.96 -31.44 -29.27
CA PRO A 23 -19.57 -31.85 -29.11
C PRO A 23 -18.91 -31.23 -27.86
N PRO A 24 -17.86 -31.86 -27.30
CA PRO A 24 -17.22 -31.39 -26.08
C PRO A 24 -16.41 -30.12 -26.36
N GLY A 25 -16.85 -29.00 -25.81
CA GLY A 25 -16.00 -27.82 -25.64
C GLY A 25 -14.94 -28.09 -24.56
N PRO A 26 -13.80 -27.37 -24.60
CA PRO A 26 -12.71 -27.59 -23.67
C PRO A 26 -13.19 -27.41 -22.22
N SER A 27 -12.93 -28.44 -21.42
CA SER A 27 -13.17 -28.54 -19.99
C SER A 27 -12.76 -27.27 -19.24
N GLN A 28 -13.74 -26.44 -18.88
CA GLN A 28 -13.56 -25.48 -17.79
C GLN A 28 -13.44 -26.28 -16.49
N PRO A 29 -12.48 -25.99 -15.61
CA PRO A 29 -12.49 -26.52 -14.26
C PRO A 29 -13.73 -25.97 -13.54
N SER A 30 -14.73 -26.83 -13.34
CA SER A 30 -15.82 -26.57 -12.40
C SER A 30 -15.22 -26.52 -11.00
N PHE A 31 -15.01 -25.31 -10.48
CA PHE A 31 -14.71 -25.12 -9.07
C PHE A 31 -15.98 -25.43 -8.27
N PRO A 32 -15.87 -26.18 -7.16
CA PRO A 32 -17.02 -26.47 -6.33
C PRO A 32 -17.61 -25.16 -5.81
N GLY A 33 -18.85 -24.90 -6.21
CA GLY A 33 -19.64 -23.80 -5.67
C GLY A 33 -19.79 -23.97 -4.17
N THR A 34 -19.12 -23.11 -3.40
CA THR A 34 -19.43 -22.90 -1.99
C THR A 34 -20.47 -21.79 -1.87
N ALA A 35 -21.71 -22.15 -2.12
CA ALA A 35 -22.83 -21.66 -1.30
C ALA A 35 -23.54 -22.93 -0.81
N PRO A 36 -23.98 -23.07 0.45
CA PRO A 36 -24.54 -21.99 1.30
C PRO A 36 -24.14 -22.07 2.79
N ARG A 37 -24.39 -20.98 3.55
CA ARG A 37 -25.21 -20.96 4.79
C ARG A 37 -25.01 -19.62 5.52
N VAL A 38 -26.11 -18.87 5.67
CA VAL A 38 -26.28 -17.88 6.73
C VAL A 38 -26.88 -18.62 7.92
N PRO A 39 -26.19 -18.67 9.07
CA PRO A 39 -26.89 -18.50 10.34
C PRO A 39 -26.05 -17.69 11.33
N GLY A 40 -26.46 -16.44 11.51
CA GLY A 40 -25.75 -15.40 12.25
C GLY A 40 -25.54 -14.22 11.32
N ASN A 41 -26.08 -13.06 11.64
CA ASN A 41 -26.00 -11.87 10.79
C ASN A 41 -24.60 -11.22 10.79
N ASN A 42 -23.58 -12.01 11.15
CA ASN A 42 -22.21 -11.59 11.42
C ASN A 42 -21.37 -11.88 10.17
N THR A 43 -20.66 -10.86 9.73
CA THR A 43 -19.65 -10.97 8.68
C THR A 43 -18.42 -11.70 9.21
N LEU A 44 -17.54 -12.17 8.30
CA LEU A 44 -16.23 -12.73 8.68
C LEU A 44 -15.41 -11.74 9.53
N VAL A 45 -15.63 -10.44 9.32
CA VAL A 45 -15.00 -9.38 10.12
C VAL A 45 -15.56 -9.36 11.53
N ASP A 46 -16.88 -9.48 11.67
CA ASP A 46 -17.53 -9.54 12.99
C ASP A 46 -17.12 -10.80 13.76
N GLU A 47 -16.94 -11.94 13.08
CA GLU A 47 -16.41 -13.17 13.69
C GLU A 47 -14.93 -13.03 14.06
N LEU A 48 -14.14 -12.34 13.24
CA LEU A 48 -12.74 -12.06 13.53
C LEU A 48 -12.61 -11.17 14.76
N GLU A 49 -13.41 -10.12 14.84
CA GLU A 49 -13.48 -9.21 15.99
C GLU A 49 -13.91 -9.97 17.26
N ALA A 50 -14.99 -10.74 17.19
CA ALA A 50 -15.47 -11.52 18.34
C ALA A 50 -14.44 -12.56 18.82
N SER A 51 -13.73 -13.23 17.89
CA SER A 51 -12.68 -14.19 18.25
C SER A 51 -11.43 -13.51 18.84
N PHE A 52 -11.09 -12.32 18.37
CA PHE A 52 -10.04 -11.49 18.94
C PHE A 52 -10.38 -11.04 20.36
N GLU A 53 -11.59 -10.53 20.59
CA GLU A 53 -12.05 -10.11 21.92
C GLU A 53 -12.07 -11.27 22.91
N ALA A 54 -12.55 -12.44 22.49
CA ALA A 54 -12.53 -13.64 23.32
C ALA A 54 -11.08 -14.05 23.68
N CYS A 55 -10.18 -14.07 22.70
CA CYS A 55 -8.77 -14.38 22.92
C CYS A 55 -8.09 -13.37 23.87
N PHE A 56 -8.36 -12.08 23.69
CA PHE A 56 -7.82 -11.03 24.55
C PHE A 56 -8.35 -11.14 25.98
N SER A 57 -9.67 -11.31 26.14
CA SER A 57 -10.33 -11.49 27.43
C SER A 57 -9.76 -12.68 28.20
N SER A 58 -9.61 -13.84 27.55
CA SER A 58 -9.01 -15.03 28.17
C SER A 58 -7.55 -14.80 28.60
N LEU A 59 -6.79 -14.00 27.85
CA LEU A 59 -5.38 -13.71 28.17
C LEU A 59 -5.22 -12.76 29.37
N VAL A 60 -6.15 -11.83 29.57
CA VAL A 60 -6.11 -10.83 30.65
C VAL A 60 -6.97 -11.20 31.87
N SER A 61 -7.60 -12.37 31.85
CA SER A 61 -8.48 -12.83 32.92
C SER A 61 -7.69 -13.03 34.22
N GLN A 62 -8.15 -12.42 35.32
CA GLN A 62 -7.51 -12.54 36.63
C GLN A 62 -7.57 -13.98 37.18
N ASP A 63 -8.60 -14.74 36.81
CA ASP A 63 -8.78 -16.13 37.22
C ASP A 63 -7.61 -17.04 36.79
N TYR A 64 -6.88 -16.67 35.74
CA TYR A 64 -5.68 -17.37 35.27
C TYR A 64 -4.56 -17.45 36.33
N VAL A 65 -4.51 -16.48 37.25
CA VAL A 65 -3.42 -16.34 38.23
C VAL A 65 -3.78 -16.94 39.59
N ASN A 66 -5.08 -17.17 39.86
CA ASN A 66 -5.59 -17.42 41.21
C ASN A 66 -6.29 -18.79 41.43
N GLY A 67 -6.46 -19.62 40.39
CA GLY A 67 -7.27 -20.85 40.44
C GLY A 67 -6.52 -22.18 40.65
N THR A 68 -7.19 -23.16 41.25
CA THR A 68 -6.77 -24.59 41.30
C THR A 68 -6.92 -25.33 39.96
N ASP A 69 -7.66 -24.76 39.01
CA ASP A 69 -8.01 -25.36 37.71
C ASP A 69 -7.19 -24.77 36.54
N GLN A 70 -5.91 -24.48 36.78
CA GLN A 70 -5.00 -23.84 35.82
C GLN A 70 -4.94 -24.56 34.46
N GLU A 71 -5.09 -25.88 34.45
CA GLU A 71 -5.10 -26.69 33.22
C GLU A 71 -6.35 -26.47 32.35
N GLU A 72 -7.52 -26.31 32.97
CA GLU A 72 -8.76 -25.99 32.26
C GLU A 72 -8.68 -24.58 31.67
N ILE A 73 -8.20 -23.61 32.44
CA ILE A 73 -8.03 -22.23 31.99
C ILE A 73 -7.02 -22.16 30.83
N ARG A 74 -5.88 -22.85 30.95
CA ARG A 74 -4.88 -22.93 29.87
C ARG A 74 -5.48 -23.51 28.60
N THR A 75 -6.24 -24.60 28.73
CA THR A 75 -6.92 -25.24 27.59
C THR A 75 -7.96 -24.29 26.96
N GLY A 76 -8.66 -23.49 27.75
CA GLY A 76 -9.58 -22.46 27.26
C GLY A 76 -8.88 -21.35 26.47
N VAL A 77 -7.73 -20.87 26.96
CA VAL A 77 -6.89 -19.89 26.25
C VAL A 77 -6.42 -20.44 24.90
N ASP A 78 -5.91 -21.68 24.88
CA ASP A 78 -5.44 -22.34 23.66
C ASP A 78 -6.57 -22.46 22.62
N GLN A 79 -7.80 -22.79 23.06
CA GLN A 79 -8.97 -22.84 22.19
C GLN A 79 -9.34 -21.47 21.61
N CYS A 80 -9.32 -20.41 22.40
CA CYS A 80 -9.60 -19.06 21.92
C CYS A 80 -8.55 -18.58 20.90
N ILE A 81 -7.26 -18.87 21.15
CA ILE A 81 -6.17 -18.57 20.21
C ILE A 81 -6.38 -19.35 18.91
N GLN A 82 -6.64 -20.65 18.98
CA GLN A 82 -6.83 -21.48 17.79
C GLN A 82 -8.01 -20.98 16.96
N LYS A 83 -9.14 -20.67 17.60
CA LYS A 83 -10.32 -20.12 16.93
C LYS A 83 -10.01 -18.79 16.24
N PHE A 84 -9.30 -17.88 16.90
CA PHE A 84 -8.88 -16.62 16.30
C PHE A 84 -8.00 -16.84 15.05
N LEU A 85 -7.02 -17.74 15.13
CA LEU A 85 -6.15 -18.07 13.99
C LEU A 85 -6.93 -18.67 12.81
N ASP A 86 -7.91 -19.51 13.08
CA ASP A 86 -8.75 -20.14 12.04
C ASP A 86 -9.61 -19.10 11.32
N VAL A 87 -10.26 -18.20 12.07
CA VAL A 87 -11.08 -17.12 11.50
C VAL A 87 -10.22 -16.09 10.78
N ALA A 88 -9.04 -15.76 11.31
CA ALA A 88 -8.08 -14.88 10.63
C ALA A 88 -7.66 -15.45 9.27
N ARG A 89 -7.33 -16.74 9.22
CA ARG A 89 -7.00 -17.44 7.97
C ARG A 89 -8.18 -17.46 7.00
N GLN A 90 -9.38 -17.75 7.49
CA GLN A 90 -10.59 -17.74 6.67
C GLN A 90 -10.84 -16.35 6.06
N THR A 91 -10.67 -15.30 6.86
CA THR A 91 -10.82 -13.90 6.45
C THR A 91 -9.80 -13.54 5.37
N GLU A 92 -8.53 -13.89 5.57
CA GLU A 92 -7.48 -13.70 4.56
C GLU A 92 -7.83 -14.41 3.25
N CYS A 93 -8.16 -15.71 3.32
CA CYS A 93 -8.52 -16.50 2.13
C CYS A 93 -9.71 -15.87 1.39
N PHE A 94 -10.73 -15.40 2.12
CA PHE A 94 -11.89 -14.76 1.51
C PHE A 94 -11.49 -13.51 0.71
N PHE A 95 -10.72 -12.60 1.30
CA PHE A 95 -10.32 -11.37 0.62
C PHE A 95 -9.33 -11.61 -0.52
N LEU A 96 -8.41 -12.57 -0.37
CA LEU A 96 -7.52 -13.00 -1.46
C LEU A 96 -8.32 -13.53 -2.65
N GLN A 97 -9.31 -14.39 -2.38
CA GLN A 97 -10.18 -14.95 -3.42
C GLN A 97 -11.00 -13.84 -4.11
N LYS A 98 -11.54 -12.88 -3.35
CA LYS A 98 -12.27 -11.74 -3.91
C LYS A 98 -11.38 -10.85 -4.76
N ARG A 99 -10.15 -10.58 -4.31
CA ARG A 99 -9.17 -9.78 -5.08
C ARG A 99 -8.79 -10.47 -6.39
N LEU A 100 -8.51 -11.78 -6.35
CA LEU A 100 -8.25 -12.56 -7.56
C LEU A 100 -9.46 -12.57 -8.50
N GLN A 101 -10.66 -12.70 -7.95
CA GLN A 101 -11.88 -12.63 -8.74
C GLN A 101 -11.99 -11.28 -9.46
N LEU A 102 -11.72 -10.17 -8.77
CA LEU A 102 -11.75 -8.84 -9.37
C LEU A 102 -10.68 -8.63 -10.45
N SER A 103 -9.46 -9.14 -10.25
CA SER A 103 -8.40 -9.00 -11.25
C SER A 103 -8.73 -9.70 -12.57
N VAL A 104 -9.42 -10.84 -12.50
CA VAL A 104 -9.83 -11.59 -13.70
C VAL A 104 -11.14 -11.08 -14.29
N GLN A 105 -12.13 -10.70 -13.45
CA GLN A 105 -13.45 -10.29 -13.94
C GLN A 105 -13.53 -8.81 -14.34
N LYS A 106 -12.67 -7.95 -13.77
CA LYS A 106 -12.68 -6.50 -13.98
C LYS A 106 -11.27 -5.91 -14.12
N PRO A 107 -10.41 -6.46 -15.00
CA PRO A 107 -9.02 -6.00 -15.13
C PRO A 107 -8.91 -4.50 -15.46
N GLU A 108 -9.77 -3.99 -16.35
CA GLU A 108 -9.79 -2.56 -16.71
C GLU A 108 -10.14 -1.64 -15.54
N GLN A 109 -11.00 -2.10 -14.63
CA GLN A 109 -11.35 -1.31 -13.44
C GLN A 109 -10.16 -1.24 -12.48
N VAL A 110 -9.51 -2.38 -12.22
CA VAL A 110 -8.32 -2.45 -11.37
C VAL A 110 -7.22 -1.55 -11.93
N LEU A 111 -6.94 -1.63 -13.23
CA LEU A 111 -5.95 -0.76 -13.89
C LEU A 111 -6.32 0.72 -13.77
N LYS A 112 -7.61 1.07 -13.89
CA LYS A 112 -8.06 2.45 -13.76
C LYS A 112 -7.85 2.99 -12.34
N GLU A 113 -8.08 2.18 -11.32
CA GLU A 113 -7.81 2.51 -9.92
C GLU A 113 -6.30 2.71 -9.70
N ASP A 114 -5.47 1.78 -10.15
CA ASP A 114 -3.99 1.89 -10.07
C ASP A 114 -3.46 3.15 -10.77
N LEU A 115 -3.97 3.45 -11.98
CA LEU A 115 -3.61 4.65 -12.71
C LEU A 115 -4.03 5.93 -11.99
N SER A 116 -5.17 5.91 -11.29
CA SER A 116 -5.63 7.04 -10.49
C SER A 116 -4.70 7.28 -9.30
N ASP A 117 -4.34 6.22 -8.58
CA ASP A 117 -3.41 6.30 -7.44
C ASP A 117 -2.04 6.81 -7.85
N LEU A 118 -1.51 6.31 -8.97
CA LEU A 118 -0.23 6.78 -9.52
C LEU A 118 -0.28 8.25 -9.92
N ARG A 119 -1.38 8.73 -10.51
CA ARG A 119 -1.55 10.15 -10.85
C ARG A 119 -1.60 11.04 -9.60
N ASN A 120 -2.34 10.62 -8.58
CA ASN A 120 -2.41 11.34 -7.31
C ASN A 120 -1.04 11.42 -6.63
N GLU A 121 -0.30 10.31 -6.62
CA GLU A 121 1.04 10.26 -6.04
C GLU A 121 2.04 11.12 -6.83
N LEU A 122 1.96 11.11 -8.17
CA LEU A 122 2.76 11.99 -9.02
C LEU A 122 2.50 13.46 -8.69
N GLN A 123 1.23 13.88 -8.66
CA GLN A 123 0.85 15.25 -8.33
C GLN A 123 1.35 15.68 -6.94
N ARG A 124 1.24 14.79 -5.94
CA ARG A 124 1.75 15.04 -4.59
C ARG A 124 3.26 15.23 -4.59
N LYS A 125 4.00 14.43 -5.36
CA LYS A 125 5.46 14.54 -5.51
C LYS A 125 5.85 15.83 -6.23
N GLU A 126 5.16 16.20 -7.31
CA GLU A 126 5.39 17.46 -8.02
C GLU A 126 5.21 18.67 -7.09
N MET A 127 4.15 18.70 -6.29
CA MET A 127 3.93 19.75 -5.30
C MET A 127 5.07 19.83 -4.28
N LEU A 128 5.56 18.68 -3.80
CA LEU A 128 6.67 18.62 -2.86
C LEU A 128 7.97 19.15 -3.48
N VAL A 129 8.25 18.78 -4.74
CA VAL A 129 9.40 19.29 -5.49
C VAL A 129 9.31 20.79 -5.66
N GLN A 130 8.16 21.33 -6.09
CA GLN A 130 7.96 22.77 -6.25
C GLN A 130 8.18 23.52 -4.94
N LYS A 131 7.68 22.97 -3.82
CA LYS A 131 7.93 23.53 -2.49
C LYS A 131 9.43 23.57 -2.14
N HIS A 132 10.19 22.53 -2.48
CA HIS A 132 11.63 22.49 -2.22
C HIS A 132 12.42 23.43 -3.14
N LEU A 133 12.06 23.53 -4.42
CA LEU A 133 12.64 24.50 -5.35
C LEU A 133 12.42 25.93 -4.87
N GLY A 134 11.21 26.25 -4.38
CA GLY A 134 10.92 27.56 -3.79
C GLY A 134 11.82 27.89 -2.59
N LYS A 135 12.08 26.90 -1.72
CA LYS A 135 13.04 27.07 -0.60
C LYS A 135 14.46 27.28 -1.09
N LEU A 136 14.90 26.53 -2.10
CA LEU A 136 16.25 26.68 -2.67
C LEU A 136 16.44 28.07 -3.26
N HIS A 137 15.48 28.56 -4.05
CA HIS A 137 15.51 29.92 -4.59
C HIS A 137 15.56 30.98 -3.47
N HIS A 138 14.75 30.80 -2.42
CA HIS A 138 14.79 31.71 -1.28
C HIS A 138 16.18 31.75 -0.62
N TRP A 139 16.80 30.60 -0.38
CA TRP A 139 18.14 30.54 0.20
C TRP A 139 19.22 31.08 -0.72
N GLN A 140 19.12 30.85 -2.02
CA GLN A 140 20.01 31.45 -3.02
C GLN A 140 19.94 32.98 -2.95
N GLN A 141 18.73 33.56 -2.91
CA GLN A 141 18.55 35.00 -2.75
C GLN A 141 19.18 35.53 -1.46
N VAL A 142 18.94 34.86 -0.33
CA VAL A 142 19.51 35.26 0.97
C VAL A 142 21.05 35.25 0.91
N LEU A 143 21.65 34.25 0.27
CA LEU A 143 23.11 34.17 0.11
C LEU A 143 23.65 35.29 -0.80
N GLU A 144 22.96 35.59 -1.90
CA GLU A 144 23.31 36.69 -2.80
C GLU A 144 23.27 38.04 -2.07
N ASP A 145 22.20 38.31 -1.32
CA ASP A 145 22.02 39.54 -0.55
C ASP A 145 23.15 39.73 0.49
N VAL A 146 23.52 38.66 1.20
CA VAL A 146 24.63 38.68 2.18
C VAL A 146 25.99 38.89 1.49
N SER A 147 26.21 38.23 0.34
CA SER A 147 27.47 38.36 -0.41
C SER A 147 27.65 39.75 -1.05
N GLY A 148 26.56 40.36 -1.51
CA GLY A 148 26.54 41.70 -2.11
C GLY A 148 26.81 42.80 -1.08
N GLN A 149 26.33 42.63 0.16
CA GLN A 149 26.61 43.56 1.26
C GLN A 149 28.08 43.59 1.68
N HIS A 150 28.83 42.50 1.46
CA HIS A 150 30.26 42.44 1.78
C HIS A 150 31.18 43.05 0.70
N ARG A 151 30.63 43.55 -0.41
CA ARG A 151 31.40 44.28 -1.45
C ARG A 151 31.29 45.80 -1.30
N LYS A 152 31.79 46.35 -0.20
CA LYS A 152 32.27 47.75 -0.21
C LYS A 152 33.69 47.78 -0.81
N PRO A 153 34.02 48.66 -1.78
CA PRO A 153 35.32 48.67 -2.47
C PRO A 153 36.56 49.12 -1.65
N THR A 154 36.67 48.84 -0.35
CA THR A 154 37.70 49.52 0.47
C THR A 154 38.50 48.68 1.46
N ASP A 155 38.43 47.35 1.43
CA ASP A 155 39.41 46.53 2.16
C ASP A 155 39.88 45.37 1.28
N LEU A 156 41.02 45.59 0.63
CA LEU A 156 41.86 44.51 0.14
C LEU A 156 42.19 43.61 1.34
N PRO A 157 41.99 42.28 1.27
CA PRO A 157 42.42 41.41 2.35
C PRO A 157 43.95 41.53 2.48
N PRO A 158 44.50 41.57 3.71
CA PRO A 158 45.95 41.53 3.89
C PRO A 158 46.50 40.30 3.16
N PRO A 159 47.64 40.42 2.46
CA PRO A 159 48.20 39.34 1.65
C PRO A 159 48.27 38.06 2.47
N GLY A 160 47.59 37.02 2.00
CA GLY A 160 47.57 35.73 2.67
C GLY A 160 48.97 35.13 2.80
N PRO A 161 49.18 34.13 3.67
CA PRO A 161 50.51 33.58 3.97
C PRO A 161 51.35 33.16 2.74
N LEU A 162 50.69 32.81 1.62
CA LEU A 162 51.34 32.48 0.35
C LEU A 162 51.95 33.69 -0.36
N ALA A 163 51.33 34.87 -0.28
CA ALA A 163 51.89 36.09 -0.87
C ALA A 163 53.16 36.55 -0.15
N PHE A 164 53.26 36.30 1.17
CA PHE A 164 54.51 36.51 1.91
C PHE A 164 55.61 35.55 1.46
N LEU A 165 55.27 34.29 1.18
CA LEU A 165 56.24 33.29 0.68
C LEU A 165 56.77 33.66 -0.71
N GLU A 166 55.90 34.22 -1.57
CA GLU A 166 56.26 34.66 -2.92
C GLU A 166 57.12 35.94 -2.92
N GLN A 167 56.87 36.87 -2.00
CA GLN A 167 57.78 38.01 -1.78
C GLN A 167 59.13 37.58 -1.19
N ALA A 168 59.14 36.57 -0.31
CA ALA A 168 60.37 36.03 0.25
C ALA A 168 61.21 35.30 -0.81
N SER A 169 60.58 34.60 -1.77
CA SER A 169 61.31 33.95 -2.87
C SER A 169 61.83 34.96 -3.89
N ALA A 170 61.09 36.05 -4.15
CA ALA A 170 61.51 37.13 -5.06
C ALA A 170 62.65 38.01 -4.53
N SER A 171 62.95 37.93 -3.22
CA SER A 171 64.05 38.68 -2.58
C SER A 171 65.34 37.87 -2.39
N LEU A 172 65.37 36.61 -2.84
CA LEU A 172 66.60 35.80 -2.83
C LEU A 172 67.55 36.25 -3.95
N PRO A 173 68.84 36.52 -3.64
CA PRO A 173 69.81 36.86 -4.67
C PRO A 173 70.02 35.66 -5.63
N PRO A 174 70.26 35.91 -6.93
CA PRO A 174 70.47 34.83 -7.89
C PRO A 174 71.66 33.96 -7.48
N ALA A 175 71.46 32.64 -7.52
CA ALA A 175 72.47 31.66 -7.14
C ALA A 175 73.72 31.79 -8.03
N PRO A 176 74.94 31.73 -7.46
CA PRO A 176 76.16 31.84 -8.25
C PRO A 176 76.27 30.67 -9.23
N LEU A 177 76.30 30.98 -10.53
CA LEU A 177 76.59 29.99 -11.56
C LEU A 177 78.06 29.58 -11.46
N LYS A 178 78.31 28.27 -11.29
CA LYS A 178 79.65 27.68 -11.26
C LYS A 178 80.22 27.68 -12.70
N PRO A 179 81.39 28.28 -12.97
CA PRO A 179 82.07 28.11 -14.25
C PRO A 179 82.56 26.67 -14.40
N SER A 180 82.54 26.16 -15.62
CA SER A 180 83.10 24.85 -16.04
C SER A 180 84.60 24.76 -15.81
#